data_AF-A0A662F621-F1
#
_entry.id   AF-A0A662F621-F1
#
_cell.length_a   1.000
_cell.length_b   1.000
_cell.length_c   1.000
_cell.angle_alpha   90.00
_cell.angle_beta   90.00
_cell.angle_gamma   90.00
#
_symmetry.space_group_name_H-M   'P 1'
#
loop_
_entity.id
_entity.type
_entity.pdbx_description
1 polymer ?
#
loop_
_entity_poly.entity_id
_entity_poly.type
_entity_poly.pdbx_seq_one_letter_code
_entity_poly.pdbx_strand_id
1 'polypeptide(L)'
;MRRAKCPILKAEEWHEYGYVRGINDIRAINCHIREQIKTEATTRAMISELVRRSLYLYTLTFTPRWKEKFRGKIRRMRQVAKEEYSKTARVANKRLKELGLGGRRYDEKIG
;
A
#
# COMPACT_ATOMS: atom_id res chain seq x y z
N MET A 1 -20.55 17.70 3.98
CA MET A 1 -19.61 16.74 4.63
C MET A 1 -18.59 16.26 3.61
N ARG A 2 -17.30 16.58 3.76
CA ARG A 2 -16.25 15.97 2.93
C ARG A 2 -16.17 14.49 3.31
N ARG A 3 -16.47 13.57 2.38
CA ARG A 3 -16.24 12.13 2.59
C ARG A 3 -14.80 11.95 3.06
N ALA A 4 -14.57 11.15 4.11
CA ALA A 4 -13.23 10.73 4.48
C ALA A 4 -12.55 10.15 3.23
N LYS A 5 -11.37 10.68 2.86
CA LYS A 5 -10.68 10.35 1.60
C LYS A 5 -10.25 8.89 1.55
N CYS A 6 -10.01 8.29 2.70
CA CYS A 6 -9.71 6.88 2.88
C CYS A 6 -10.69 6.22 3.86
N PRO A 7 -10.98 4.91 3.68
CA PRO A 7 -11.79 4.16 4.64
C PRO A 7 -11.14 4.13 6.03
N ILE A 8 -11.96 4.10 7.07
CA ILE A 8 -11.49 4.00 8.46
C ILE A 8 -10.91 2.59 8.68
N LEU A 9 -9.65 2.54 9.10
CA LEU A 9 -9.01 1.32 9.56
C LEU A 9 -9.28 1.14 11.04
N LYS A 10 -9.49 -0.10 11.49
CA LYS A 10 -9.47 -0.42 12.93
C LYS A 10 -8.01 -0.62 13.32
N ALA A 11 -7.36 0.46 13.72
CA ALA A 11 -6.02 0.40 14.28
C ALA A 11 -6.07 -0.40 15.60
N GLU A 12 -5.09 -1.29 15.79
CA GLU A 12 -4.85 -1.96 17.07
C GLU A 12 -3.47 -1.52 17.56
N GLU A 13 -3.24 -1.59 18.87
CA GLU A 13 -2.03 -1.06 19.55
C GLU A 13 -0.69 -1.41 18.87
N TRP A 14 -0.63 -2.55 18.15
CA TRP A 14 0.61 -3.15 17.66
C TRP A 14 0.83 -3.01 16.15
N HIS A 15 -0.12 -2.45 15.40
CA HIS A 15 -0.02 -2.35 13.93
C HIS A 15 -0.65 -1.06 13.38
N GLU A 16 0.19 -0.21 12.75
CA GLU A 16 -0.18 1.09 12.16
C GLU A 16 -1.43 1.06 11.27
N TYR A 17 -1.70 -0.06 10.59
CA TYR A 17 -2.87 -0.22 9.74
C TYR A 17 -3.84 -1.34 10.16
N GLY A 18 -3.60 -1.97 11.31
CA GLY A 18 -4.40 -3.10 11.82
C GLY A 18 -4.29 -4.40 11.01
N TYR A 19 -5.11 -5.39 11.35
CA TYR A 19 -5.14 -6.69 10.68
C TYR A 19 -5.82 -6.62 9.31
N VAL A 20 -5.20 -7.28 8.32
CA VAL A 20 -5.88 -7.57 7.04
C VAL A 20 -6.89 -8.70 7.28
N ARG A 21 -8.17 -8.41 7.01
CA ARG A 21 -9.30 -9.36 7.03
C ARG A 21 -9.85 -9.63 5.63
N GLY A 22 -9.48 -8.81 4.64
CA GLY A 22 -9.85 -9.05 3.25
C GLY A 22 -9.42 -7.94 2.30
N ILE A 23 -10.08 -7.93 1.13
CA ILE A 23 -9.77 -7.03 0.02
C ILE A 23 -9.95 -5.55 0.39
N ASN A 24 -11.01 -5.23 1.15
CA ASN A 24 -11.30 -3.85 1.53
C ASN A 24 -10.21 -3.27 2.43
N ASP A 25 -9.64 -4.08 3.33
CA ASP A 25 -8.52 -3.65 4.16
C ASP A 25 -7.29 -3.39 3.28
N ILE A 26 -6.95 -4.24 2.30
CA ILE A 26 -5.83 -3.98 1.37
C ILE A 26 -5.99 -2.62 0.66
N ARG A 27 -7.21 -2.30 0.20
CA ARG A 27 -7.51 -1.00 -0.44
C ARG A 27 -7.41 0.16 0.54
N ALA A 28 -7.92 0.00 1.75
CA ALA A 28 -7.89 1.02 2.78
C ALA A 28 -6.45 1.34 3.21
N ILE A 29 -5.65 0.30 3.51
CA ILE A 29 -4.23 0.43 3.86
C ILE A 29 -3.48 1.18 2.77
N ASN A 30 -3.62 0.76 1.51
CA ASN A 30 -2.96 1.44 0.40
C ASN A 30 -3.47 2.87 0.17
N CYS A 31 -4.72 3.18 0.52
CA CYS A 31 -5.21 4.54 0.50
C CYS A 31 -4.45 5.42 1.50
N HIS A 32 -4.31 4.96 2.74
CA HIS A 32 -3.56 5.66 3.79
C HIS A 32 -2.09 5.82 3.43
N ILE A 33 -1.43 4.75 2.94
CA ILE A 33 -0.04 4.82 2.45
C ILE A 33 0.12 5.93 1.40
N ARG A 34 -0.80 6.03 0.43
CA ARG A 34 -0.73 7.07 -0.60
C ARG A 34 -0.99 8.47 -0.06
N GLU A 35 -1.81 8.63 0.96
CA GLU A 35 -2.00 9.92 1.61
C GLU A 35 -0.75 10.31 2.38
N GLN A 36 -0.15 9.41 3.18
CA GLN A 36 1.13 9.65 3.85
C GLN A 36 2.24 10.03 2.87
N ILE A 37 2.32 9.40 1.69
CA ILE A 37 3.25 9.81 0.63
C ILE A 37 3.02 11.27 0.22
N LYS A 38 1.77 11.71 0.09
CA LYS A 38 1.44 13.06 -0.38
C LYS A 38 1.62 14.13 0.70
N THR A 39 1.26 13.82 1.94
CA THR A 39 1.14 14.82 3.02
C THR A 39 2.33 14.84 3.96
N GLU A 40 2.95 13.68 4.23
CA GLU A 40 3.95 13.53 5.29
C GLU A 40 5.35 13.24 4.74
N ALA A 41 5.46 12.47 3.66
CA ALA A 41 6.76 12.08 3.13
C ALA A 41 7.48 13.26 2.46
N THR A 42 8.64 13.61 3.02
CA THR A 42 9.53 14.70 2.55
C THR A 42 10.86 14.19 2.04
N THR A 43 11.22 12.93 2.32
CA THR A 43 12.49 12.34 1.91
C THR A 43 12.29 11.07 1.08
N ARG A 44 13.31 10.71 0.29
CA ARG A 44 13.31 9.49 -0.52
C ARG A 44 13.19 8.22 0.34
N ALA A 45 13.81 8.22 1.52
CA ALA A 45 13.77 7.10 2.46
C ALA A 45 12.35 6.84 2.97
N MET A 46 11.63 7.90 3.37
CA MET A 46 10.23 7.81 3.81
C MET A 46 9.33 7.28 2.69
N ILE A 47 9.48 7.82 1.46
CA ILE A 47 8.71 7.34 0.30
C ILE A 47 9.02 5.86 0.02
N SER A 48 10.30 5.46 0.11
CA SER A 48 10.72 4.07 -0.13
C SER A 48 10.12 3.11 0.90
N GLU A 49 10.02 3.52 2.16
CA GLU A 49 9.38 2.72 3.21
C GLU A 49 7.89 2.52 2.93
N LEU A 50 7.17 3.59 2.59
CA LEU A 50 5.75 3.53 2.25
C LEU A 50 5.47 2.64 1.03
N VAL A 51 6.31 2.72 -0.02
CA VAL A 51 6.23 1.82 -1.18
C VAL A 51 6.51 0.36 -0.78
N ARG A 52 7.52 0.11 0.09
CA ARG A 52 7.82 -1.24 0.59
C ARG A 52 6.65 -1.84 1.38
N ARG A 53 5.96 -1.05 2.22
CA ARG A 53 4.77 -1.50 2.94
C ARG A 53 3.66 -1.93 2.00
N SER A 54 3.45 -1.19 0.91
CA SER A 54 2.50 -1.56 -0.16
C SER A 54 2.91 -2.87 -0.86
N LEU A 55 4.19 -3.02 -1.22
CA LEU A 55 4.73 -4.25 -1.82
C LEU A 55 4.62 -5.46 -0.89
N TYR A 56 4.79 -5.23 0.42
CA TYR A 56 4.70 -6.29 1.41
C TYR A 56 3.30 -6.93 1.43
N LEU A 57 2.23 -6.14 1.27
CA LEU A 57 0.87 -6.69 1.14
C LEU A 57 0.73 -7.63 -0.06
N TYR A 58 1.35 -7.32 -1.19
CA TYR A 58 1.37 -8.21 -2.36
C TYR A 58 2.14 -9.49 -2.05
N THR A 59 3.32 -9.36 -1.44
CA THR A 59 4.19 -10.49 -1.06
C THR A 59 3.49 -11.45 -0.09
N LEU A 60 2.76 -10.90 0.90
CA LEU A 60 2.01 -11.67 1.88
C LEU A 60 0.97 -12.60 1.22
N THR A 61 0.41 -12.24 0.06
CA THR A 61 -0.55 -13.09 -0.67
C THR A 61 0.02 -14.39 -1.24
N PHE A 62 1.34 -14.58 -1.17
CA PHE A 62 2.01 -15.83 -1.56
C PHE A 62 2.36 -16.72 -0.37
N THR A 63 2.31 -16.19 0.85
CA THR A 63 2.70 -16.91 2.06
C THR A 63 1.71 -18.04 2.38
N PRO A 64 2.17 -19.20 2.92
CA PRO A 64 1.28 -20.30 3.31
C PRO A 64 0.18 -19.86 4.28
N ARG A 65 0.54 -19.05 5.28
CA ARG A 65 -0.42 -18.55 6.28
C ARG A 65 -1.57 -17.74 5.66
N TRP A 66 -1.30 -16.89 4.67
CA TRP A 66 -2.35 -16.14 3.98
C TRP A 66 -3.13 -16.98 2.98
N LYS A 67 -2.48 -17.94 2.30
CA LYS A 67 -3.17 -18.90 1.44
C LYS A 67 -4.19 -19.71 2.23
N GLU A 68 -3.85 -20.09 3.46
CA GLU A 68 -4.75 -20.80 4.36
C GLU A 68 -5.85 -19.89 4.90
N LYS A 69 -5.48 -18.76 5.53
CA LYS A 69 -6.43 -17.81 6.13
C LYS A 69 -7.46 -17.27 5.13
N PHE A 70 -7.06 -17.06 3.88
CA PHE A 70 -7.91 -16.49 2.82
C PHE A 70 -8.16 -17.47 1.68
N ARG A 71 -8.23 -18.77 1.99
CA ARG A 71 -8.57 -19.81 1.02
C ARG A 71 -9.82 -19.43 0.23
N GLY A 72 -9.79 -19.63 -1.08
CA GLY A 72 -10.86 -19.21 -2.01
C GLY A 72 -10.85 -17.73 -2.43
N LYS A 73 -10.25 -16.82 -1.65
CA LYS A 73 -10.18 -15.37 -1.97
C LYS A 73 -8.77 -14.87 -2.30
N ILE A 74 -7.73 -15.65 -2.00
CA ILE A 74 -6.32 -15.24 -2.11
C ILE A 74 -5.92 -14.76 -3.51
N ARG A 75 -6.44 -15.37 -4.59
CA ARG A 75 -6.16 -14.95 -5.97
C ARG A 75 -6.66 -13.52 -6.23
N ARG A 76 -7.89 -13.21 -5.78
CA ARG A 76 -8.45 -11.86 -5.91
C ARG A 76 -7.73 -10.86 -5.01
N MET A 77 -7.35 -11.26 -3.80
CA MET A 77 -6.55 -10.41 -2.90
C MET A 77 -5.20 -10.05 -3.51
N ARG A 78 -4.51 -11.01 -4.13
CA ARG A 78 -3.25 -10.78 -4.86
C ARG A 78 -3.41 -9.79 -5.99
N GLN A 79 -4.46 -9.96 -6.81
CA GLN A 79 -4.76 -9.06 -7.91
C GLN A 79 -4.97 -7.63 -7.40
N VAL A 80 -5.76 -7.46 -6.34
CA VAL A 80 -6.00 -6.12 -5.75
C VAL A 80 -4.73 -5.55 -5.12
N ALA A 81 -3.92 -6.36 -4.44
CA ALA A 81 -2.64 -5.90 -3.88
C ALA A 81 -1.69 -5.42 -4.98
N LYS A 82 -1.63 -6.12 -6.12
CA LYS A 82 -0.85 -5.71 -7.30
C LYS A 82 -1.36 -4.39 -7.89
N GLU A 83 -2.66 -4.24 -8.07
CA GLU A 83 -3.29 -3.00 -8.56
C GLU A 83 -3.03 -1.81 -7.63
N GLU A 84 -3.17 -2.03 -6.32
CA GLU A 84 -2.97 -0.98 -5.33
C GLU A 84 -1.50 -0.58 -5.21
N TYR A 85 -0.56 -1.52 -5.33
CA TYR A 85 0.86 -1.20 -5.44
C TYR A 85 1.16 -0.33 -6.65
N SER A 86 0.64 -0.68 -7.83
CA SER A 86 0.87 0.08 -9.05
C SER A 86 0.48 1.55 -8.88
N LYS A 87 -0.68 1.79 -8.28
CA LYS A 87 -1.15 3.15 -7.94
C LYS A 87 -0.22 3.83 -6.93
N THR A 88 0.23 3.11 -5.91
CA THR A 88 1.12 3.63 -4.88
C THR A 88 2.49 4.02 -5.45
N ALA A 89 3.10 3.19 -6.29
CA ALA A 89 4.36 3.48 -6.99
C ALA A 89 4.23 4.72 -7.90
N ARG A 90 3.10 4.87 -8.60
CA ARG A 90 2.82 6.07 -9.39
C ARG A 90 2.76 7.34 -8.53
N VAL A 91 2.06 7.29 -7.40
CA VAL A 91 1.98 8.41 -6.46
C VAL A 91 3.35 8.74 -5.87
N ALA A 92 4.14 7.73 -5.51
CA ALA A 92 5.51 7.89 -5.04
C ALA A 92 6.42 8.56 -6.08
N ASN A 93 6.36 8.12 -7.34
CA ASN A 93 7.11 8.73 -8.44
C ASN A 93 6.70 10.20 -8.66
N LYS A 94 5.41 10.50 -8.57
CA LYS A 94 4.93 11.89 -8.66
C LYS A 94 5.46 12.73 -7.51
N ARG A 95 5.42 12.20 -6.28
CA ARG A 95 5.92 12.90 -5.09
C ARG A 95 7.42 13.17 -5.15
N LEU A 96 8.21 12.20 -5.62
CA LEU A 96 9.65 12.41 -5.85
C LEU A 96 9.90 13.59 -6.80
N LYS A 97 9.14 13.68 -7.89
CA LYS A 97 9.22 14.81 -8.84
C LYS A 97 8.82 16.13 -8.19
N GLU A 98 7.73 16.16 -7.44
CA GLU A 98 7.25 17.36 -6.72
C GLU A 98 8.28 17.89 -5.72
N LEU A 99 9.03 17.01 -5.07
CA LEU A 99 10.06 17.36 -4.09
C LEU A 99 11.45 17.60 -4.72
N GLY A 100 11.61 17.46 -6.04
CA GLY A 100 12.91 17.56 -6.70
C GLY A 100 13.90 16.45 -6.30
N LEU A 101 13.41 15.34 -5.76
CA LEU A 101 14.24 14.23 -5.31
C LEU A 101 14.60 13.32 -6.48
N GLY A 102 15.89 13.33 -6.86
CA GLY A 102 16.42 12.52 -7.96
C GLY A 102 16.51 11.00 -7.67
N GLY A 103 17.07 10.28 -8.63
CA GLY A 103 17.32 8.83 -8.58
C GLY A 103 16.29 7.98 -9.33
N ARG A 104 16.45 6.65 -9.26
CA ARG A 104 15.62 5.70 -10.01
C ARG A 104 14.14 5.77 -9.58
N ARG A 105 13.23 5.74 -10.55
CA ARG A 105 11.78 5.63 -10.30
C ARG A 105 11.43 4.23 -9.77
N TYR A 106 10.39 4.15 -8.94
CA TYR A 106 9.80 2.87 -8.57
C TYR A 106 9.07 2.28 -9.79
N ASP A 107 9.17 0.96 -9.96
CA ASP A 107 8.41 0.27 -10.98
C ASP A 107 6.91 0.34 -10.64
N GLU A 108 6.09 0.73 -11.61
CA GLU A 108 4.64 0.77 -11.47
C GLU A 108 4.00 -0.59 -11.75
N LYS A 109 4.78 -1.58 -12.19
CA LYS A 109 4.35 -2.94 -12.46
C LYS A 109 5.14 -3.90 -11.57
N ILE A 110 4.46 -4.90 -11.03
CA ILE A 110 5.11 -6.03 -10.36
C ILE A 110 4.72 -7.30 -11.11
N GLY A 111 5.70 -8.10 -11.47
CA GLY A 111 5.55 -9.33 -12.25
C GLY A 111 6.22 -9.18 -13.59
#